data_AF-A0AAE4VIU5-F1
#
_entry.id   AF-A0AAE4VIU5-F1
#
_cell.length_a   1.000
_cell.length_b   1.000
_cell.length_c   1.000
_cell.angle_alpha   90.00
_cell.angle_beta   90.00
_cell.angle_gamma   90.00
#
_symmetry.space_group_name_H-M   'P 1'
#
loop_
_entity.id
_entity.type
_entity.pdbx_description
1 polymer ?
#
loop_
_entity_poly.entity_id
_entity_poly.type
_entity_poly.pdbx_seq_one_letter_code
_entity_poly.pdbx_strand_id
1 'polypeptide(L)'
;MDDVNIPTPNKALAAILLGPKMVALVRTKTELGKIRYQMIVAKRSRKLMQSARVTVRIGGYKNDRPVGRLTVGQGLKYGPSHEFGHKFRRNTASGQFVARDGKRRRGVRANKATGAHDLRKVLRSLR
;
A
#
# COMPACT_ATOMS: atom_id res chain seq x y z
N MET A 1 -41.72 6.28 23.17
CA MET A 1 -40.47 6.02 22.46
C MET A 1 -40.71 4.74 21.71
N ASP A 2 -40.98 4.83 20.41
CA ASP A 2 -41.39 3.66 19.64
C ASP A 2 -40.14 2.86 19.27
N ASP A 3 -40.03 1.66 19.84
CA ASP A 3 -38.98 0.70 19.50
C ASP A 3 -39.19 0.24 18.06
N VAL A 4 -38.46 0.84 17.13
CA VAL A 4 -38.48 0.45 15.71
C VAL A 4 -37.75 -0.88 15.57
N ASN A 5 -38.50 -1.97 15.47
CA ASN A 5 -37.96 -3.30 15.20
C ASN A 5 -37.50 -3.38 13.74
N ILE A 6 -36.20 -3.17 13.50
CA ILE A 6 -35.58 -3.33 12.18
C ILE A 6 -35.26 -4.81 11.97
N PRO A 7 -35.91 -5.49 11.02
CA PRO A 7 -35.65 -6.90 10.77
C PRO A 7 -34.20 -7.08 10.32
N THR A 8 -33.54 -8.11 10.85
CA THR A 8 -32.20 -8.52 10.42
C THR A 8 -32.33 -9.76 9.51
N PRO A 9 -31.89 -9.70 8.23
CA PRO A 9 -31.32 -8.55 7.53
C PRO A 9 -32.37 -7.54 7.04
N ASN A 10 -32.01 -6.26 7.06
CA ASN A 10 -32.85 -5.19 6.51
C ASN A 10 -32.83 -5.27 4.98
N LYS A 11 -33.87 -5.88 4.41
CA LYS A 11 -33.99 -6.16 2.97
C LYS A 11 -33.94 -4.90 2.11
N ALA A 12 -34.49 -3.78 2.59
CA ALA A 12 -34.48 -2.51 1.86
C ALA A 12 -33.06 -1.94 1.75
N LEU A 13 -32.29 -1.96 2.83
CA LEU A 13 -30.89 -1.52 2.81
C LEU A 13 -30.01 -2.43 1.94
N ALA A 14 -30.21 -3.74 2.00
CA ALA A 14 -29.50 -4.69 1.15
C ALA A 14 -29.78 -4.43 -0.35
N ALA A 15 -31.05 -4.18 -0.71
CA ALA A 15 -31.43 -3.86 -2.09
C ALA A 15 -30.78 -2.56 -2.58
N ILE A 16 -30.69 -1.53 -1.73
CA ILE A 16 -30.01 -0.28 -2.06
C ILE A 16 -28.50 -0.50 -2.26
N LEU A 17 -27.86 -1.24 -1.35
CA LEU A 17 -26.42 -1.51 -1.39
C LEU A 17 -26.02 -2.35 -2.60
N LEU A 18 -26.84 -3.34 -2.97
CA LEU A 18 -26.59 -4.20 -4.13
C LEU A 18 -27.10 -3.60 -5.45
N GLY A 19 -27.80 -2.47 -5.39
CA GLY A 19 -28.37 -1.81 -6.55
C GLY A 19 -27.32 -1.25 -7.52
N PRO A 20 -27.68 -1.08 -8.80
CA PRO A 20 -26.76 -0.61 -9.85
C PRO A 20 -26.19 0.78 -9.59
N LYS A 21 -26.97 1.66 -8.93
CA LYS A 21 -26.53 3.00 -8.53
C LYS A 21 -25.35 2.94 -7.55
N MET A 22 -25.38 2.01 -6.59
CA MET A 22 -24.30 1.86 -5.61
C MET A 22 -23.03 1.30 -6.26
N VAL A 23 -23.17 0.34 -7.18
CA VAL A 23 -22.06 -0.19 -7.99
C VAL A 23 -21.40 0.93 -8.79
N ALA A 24 -22.20 1.78 -9.45
CA ALA A 24 -21.69 2.93 -10.19
C ALA A 24 -20.95 3.93 -9.30
N LEU A 25 -21.51 4.27 -8.13
CA LEU A 25 -20.86 5.16 -7.16
C LEU A 25 -19.50 4.63 -6.70
N VAL A 26 -19.43 3.34 -6.32
CA VAL A 26 -18.19 2.70 -5.90
C VAL A 26 -17.18 2.69 -7.04
N ARG A 27 -17.62 2.41 -8.27
CA ARG A 27 -16.74 2.48 -9.46
C ARG A 27 -16.16 3.88 -9.62
N THR A 28 -16.98 4.93 -9.63
CA THR A 28 -16.54 6.32 -9.79
C THR A 28 -15.53 6.74 -8.72
N LYS A 29 -15.78 6.39 -7.45
CA LYS A 29 -14.84 6.67 -6.36
C LYS A 29 -13.51 5.94 -6.54
N THR A 30 -13.55 4.70 -7.03
CA THR A 30 -12.34 3.90 -7.26
C THR A 30 -11.55 4.42 -8.46
N GLU A 31 -12.21 4.85 -9.53
CA GLU A 31 -11.57 5.52 -10.68
C GLU A 31 -10.92 6.84 -10.27
N LEU A 32 -11.56 7.64 -9.41
CA LEU A 32 -10.94 8.84 -8.85
C LEU A 32 -9.66 8.49 -8.07
N GLY A 33 -9.68 7.40 -7.31
CA GLY A 33 -8.50 6.85 -6.64
C GLY A 33 -7.39 6.46 -7.61
N LYS A 34 -7.75 5.81 -8.73
CA LYS A 34 -6.82 5.49 -9.82
C LYS A 34 -6.17 6.75 -10.39
N ILE A 35 -6.95 7.77 -10.73
CA ILE A 35 -6.43 9.03 -11.29
C ILE A 35 -5.45 9.68 -10.31
N ARG A 36 -5.78 9.73 -9.01
CA ARG A 36 -4.86 10.24 -7.97
C ARG A 36 -3.56 9.44 -7.91
N TYR A 37 -3.65 8.11 -7.91
CA TYR A 37 -2.48 7.24 -7.95
C TYR A 37 -1.63 7.55 -9.20
N GLN A 38 -2.27 7.64 -10.36
CA GLN A 38 -1.61 7.91 -11.62
C GLN A 38 -0.90 9.26 -11.61
N MET A 39 -1.52 10.33 -11.11
CA MET A 39 -0.87 11.64 -11.01
C MET A 39 0.37 11.64 -10.10
N ILE A 40 0.35 10.88 -9.00
CA ILE A 40 1.48 10.77 -8.08
C ILE A 40 2.62 9.97 -8.71
N VAL A 41 2.29 8.84 -9.33
CA VAL A 41 3.27 7.89 -9.87
C VAL A 41 3.79 8.29 -11.24
N ALA A 42 3.01 9.01 -12.06
CA ALA A 42 3.44 9.55 -13.36
C ALA A 42 4.72 10.38 -13.26
N LYS A 43 4.90 11.09 -12.14
CA LYS A 43 6.09 11.90 -11.86
C LYS A 43 7.35 11.06 -11.65
N ARG A 44 7.22 9.74 -11.45
CA ARG A 44 8.31 8.81 -11.11
C ARG A 44 8.46 7.67 -12.11
N SER A 45 7.36 7.08 -12.57
CA SER A 45 7.35 5.90 -13.43
C SER A 45 6.09 5.87 -14.30
N ARG A 46 6.26 6.06 -15.62
CA ARG A 46 5.13 6.07 -16.58
C ARG A 46 4.56 4.68 -16.84
N LYS A 47 5.39 3.62 -16.80
CA LYS A 47 4.94 2.23 -17.04
C LYS A 47 4.05 1.72 -15.89
N LEU A 48 4.40 2.05 -14.64
CA LEU A 48 3.63 1.64 -13.47
C LEU A 48 2.27 2.36 -13.41
N MET A 49 2.23 3.64 -13.76
CA MET A 49 1.00 4.42 -13.90
C MET A 49 0.02 3.76 -14.88
N GLN A 50 0.51 3.31 -16.04
CA GLN A 50 -0.32 2.68 -17.07
C GLN A 50 -0.89 1.33 -16.63
N SER A 51 -0.20 0.60 -15.74
CA SER A 51 -0.65 -0.71 -15.25
C SER A 51 -1.85 -0.65 -14.28
N ALA A 52 -2.26 0.55 -13.84
CA ALA A 52 -3.33 0.71 -12.87
C ALA A 52 -4.71 0.35 -13.45
N ARG A 53 -5.37 -0.66 -12.87
CA ARG A 53 -6.67 -1.17 -13.29
C ARG A 53 -7.68 -1.17 -12.15
N VAL A 54 -8.89 -0.71 -12.43
CA VAL A 54 -10.03 -0.73 -11.50
C VAL A 54 -10.91 -1.93 -11.82
N THR A 55 -11.36 -2.60 -10.77
CA THR A 55 -12.38 -3.64 -10.81
C THR A 55 -13.38 -3.37 -9.70
N VAL A 56 -14.66 -3.66 -9.92
CA VAL A 56 -15.69 -3.60 -8.89
C VAL A 56 -16.31 -4.98 -8.80
N ARG A 57 -16.46 -5.48 -7.59
CA ARG A 57 -17.07 -6.79 -7.31
C ARG A 57 -17.94 -6.68 -6.08
N ILE A 58 -18.88 -7.60 -5.93
CA ILE A 58 -19.59 -7.77 -4.65
C ILE A 58 -18.60 -8.39 -3.65
N GLY A 59 -18.60 -7.86 -2.43
CA GLY A 59 -17.72 -8.26 -1.35
C GLY A 59 -18.25 -7.74 -0.01
N GLY A 60 -17.34 -7.56 0.96
CA GLY A 60 -17.71 -7.35 2.36
C GLY A 60 -17.75 -8.68 3.12
N TYR A 61 -17.89 -8.63 4.45
CA TYR A 61 -17.79 -9.82 5.31
C TYR A 61 -18.82 -10.91 4.94
N LYS A 62 -20.00 -10.51 4.47
CA LYS A 62 -21.08 -11.41 4.03
C LYS A 62 -21.47 -11.23 2.56
N ASN A 63 -20.55 -10.72 1.71
CA ASN A 63 -20.86 -10.39 0.30
C ASN A 63 -22.07 -9.45 0.14
N ASP A 64 -22.16 -8.44 0.99
CA ASP A 64 -23.33 -7.59 1.18
C ASP A 64 -23.24 -6.21 0.49
N ARG A 65 -22.09 -5.88 -0.11
CA ARG A 65 -21.86 -4.57 -0.71
C ARG A 65 -20.88 -4.60 -1.88
N PRO A 66 -20.98 -3.67 -2.85
CA PRO A 66 -19.96 -3.50 -3.86
C PRO A 66 -18.68 -2.94 -3.25
N VAL A 67 -17.55 -3.54 -3.65
CA VAL A 67 -16.20 -3.16 -3.24
C VAL A 67 -15.39 -2.87 -4.49
N GLY A 68 -14.81 -1.68 -4.53
CA GLY A 68 -13.84 -1.29 -5.55
C GLY A 68 -12.44 -1.78 -5.22
N ARG A 69 -11.75 -2.34 -6.21
CA ARG A 69 -10.37 -2.79 -6.11
C ARG A 69 -9.53 -2.11 -7.20
N LEU A 70 -8.53 -1.36 -6.77
CA LEU A 70 -7.47 -0.83 -7.61
C LEU A 70 -6.28 -1.79 -7.57
N THR A 71 -5.94 -2.38 -8.71
CA THR A 71 -4.79 -3.27 -8.87
C THR A 71 -3.72 -2.55 -9.69
N VAL A 72 -2.47 -2.65 -9.27
CA VAL A 72 -1.34 -2.01 -9.96
C VAL A 72 -0.17 -2.98 -10.02
N GLY A 73 0.64 -2.91 -11.07
CA GLY A 73 1.84 -3.73 -11.18
C GLY A 73 1.60 -5.10 -11.82
N GLN A 74 0.38 -5.39 -12.27
CA GLN A 74 0.08 -6.68 -12.90
C GLN A 74 0.90 -6.85 -14.19
N GLY A 75 1.73 -7.89 -14.26
CA GLY A 75 2.61 -8.18 -15.41
C GLY A 75 3.93 -7.40 -15.46
N LEU A 76 4.22 -6.56 -14.47
CA LEU A 76 5.51 -5.87 -14.37
C LEU A 76 6.51 -6.73 -13.55
N LYS A 77 7.66 -7.07 -14.15
CA LYS A 77 8.76 -7.81 -13.47
C LYS A 77 9.44 -6.98 -12.37
N TYR A 78 9.25 -5.66 -12.36
CA TYR A 78 9.90 -4.74 -11.43
C TYR A 78 8.99 -4.41 -10.24
N GLY A 79 9.40 -4.85 -9.05
CA GLY A 79 8.87 -4.45 -7.76
C GLY A 79 9.83 -3.57 -6.94
N PRO A 80 10.31 -2.41 -7.45
CA PRO A 80 11.02 -1.47 -6.63
C PRO A 80 10.01 -0.79 -5.69
N SER A 81 9.87 -1.35 -4.49
CA SER A 81 9.15 -0.77 -3.35
C SER A 81 9.56 0.69 -3.03
N HIS A 82 10.71 1.14 -3.56
CA HIS A 82 11.19 2.53 -3.49
C HIS A 82 10.46 3.51 -4.42
N GLU A 83 9.82 3.07 -5.51
CA GLU A 83 8.99 3.94 -6.39
C GLU A 83 7.70 4.41 -5.71
N PHE A 84 7.19 3.59 -4.77
CA PHE A 84 6.03 3.89 -3.93
C PHE A 84 6.31 4.93 -2.85
N GLY A 85 7.57 5.40 -2.74
CA GLY A 85 7.99 6.51 -1.90
C GLY A 85 7.39 6.46 -0.51
N HIS A 86 7.76 5.45 0.28
CA HIS A 86 7.38 5.49 1.66
C HIS A 86 8.11 6.63 2.37
N LYS A 87 7.34 7.62 2.83
CA LYS A 87 7.75 8.56 3.89
C LYS A 87 8.01 7.84 5.21
N PHE A 88 7.77 6.52 5.28
CA PHE A 88 7.87 5.69 6.48
C PHE A 88 8.68 4.43 6.18
N ARG A 89 9.64 4.06 7.02
CA ARG A 89 10.36 2.78 6.95
C ARG A 89 9.74 1.78 7.92
N ARG A 90 9.76 0.49 7.60
CA ARG A 90 9.43 -0.54 8.59
C ARG A 90 10.60 -0.66 9.57
N ASN A 91 10.33 -0.54 10.86
CA ASN A 91 11.32 -0.81 11.90
C ASN A 91 11.51 -2.33 12.02
N THR A 92 12.72 -2.84 11.77
CA THR A 92 13.02 -4.28 11.80
C THR A 92 12.87 -4.88 13.20
N ALA A 93 12.99 -4.07 14.26
CA ALA A 93 12.87 -4.53 15.65
C ALA A 93 11.41 -4.60 16.14
N SER A 94 10.56 -3.62 15.78
CA SER A 94 9.17 -3.55 16.27
C SER A 94 8.11 -3.90 15.21
N GLY A 95 8.50 -4.09 13.96
CA GLY A 95 7.59 -4.36 12.84
C GLY A 95 6.71 -3.17 12.40
N GLN A 96 6.72 -2.06 13.15
CA GLN A 96 5.91 -0.87 12.91
C GLN A 96 6.47 0.01 11.79
N PHE A 97 5.59 0.73 11.08
CA PHE A 97 6.00 1.74 10.08
C PHE A 97 6.28 3.09 10.77
N VAL A 98 7.53 3.55 10.73
CA VAL A 98 8.01 4.80 11.37
C VAL A 98 8.46 5.82 10.33
N ALA A 99 8.25 7.12 10.57
CA ALA A 99 8.60 8.17 9.63
C ALA A 99 10.11 8.12 9.27
N ARG A 100 10.42 8.32 8.00
CA ARG A 100 11.77 8.36 7.46
C ARG A 100 12.33 9.72 7.81
N ASP A 101 13.04 9.77 8.93
CA ASP A 101 13.60 11.00 9.47
C ASP A 101 14.49 11.70 8.41
N GLY A 102 14.09 12.90 8.00
CA GLY A 102 14.69 13.64 6.88
C GLY A 102 16.07 14.22 7.18
N LYS A 103 16.58 14.05 8.41
CA LYS A 103 17.80 14.71 8.91
C LYS A 103 19.13 14.08 8.46
N ARG A 104 19.16 12.99 7.68
CA ARG A 104 20.42 12.37 7.19
C ARG A 104 20.87 12.83 5.80
N ARG A 105 20.75 14.13 5.47
CA ARG A 105 21.40 14.73 4.29
C ARG A 105 22.59 15.65 4.62
N ARG A 106 23.10 15.65 5.84
CA ARG A 106 24.41 16.26 6.17
C ARG A 106 25.38 15.18 6.63
N GLY A 107 26.37 14.91 5.77
CA GLY A 107 27.66 14.33 6.14
C GLY A 107 27.65 12.91 6.69
N VAL A 108 27.50 11.89 5.83
CA VAL A 108 28.30 10.68 6.05
C VAL A 108 29.65 10.94 5.40
N ARG A 109 30.55 11.61 6.13
CA ARG A 109 31.98 11.38 5.89
C ARG A 109 32.16 9.87 6.05
N ALA A 110 32.75 9.23 5.06
CA ALA A 110 33.10 7.82 5.11
C ALA A 110 34.10 7.60 6.25
N ASN A 111 33.61 7.46 7.48
CA ASN A 111 34.38 6.83 8.52
C ASN A 111 34.42 5.35 8.15
N LYS A 112 35.55 4.92 7.57
CA LYS A 112 35.92 3.52 7.45
C LYS A 112 35.56 2.84 8.77
N ALA A 113 34.64 1.88 8.71
CA ALA A 113 34.37 1.03 9.85
C ALA A 113 35.67 0.29 10.21
N THR A 114 36.33 0.72 11.28
CA THR A 114 37.31 -0.10 12.01
C THR A 114 36.52 -1.22 12.69
N GLY A 115 36.28 -2.30 11.96
CA GLY A 115 35.40 -3.35 12.48
C GLY A 115 35.36 -4.66 11.72
N ALA A 116 36.28 -4.92 10.79
CA ALA A 116 36.57 -6.28 10.37
C ALA A 116 38.02 -6.54 10.76
N HIS A 117 38.22 -7.21 11.90
CA HIS A 117 39.53 -7.82 12.15
C HIS A 117 39.81 -8.75 10.97
N ASP A 118 40.85 -8.39 10.22
CA ASP A 118 41.35 -9.16 9.10
C ASP A 118 41.55 -10.60 9.57
N LEU A 119 40.89 -11.57 8.92
CA LEU A 119 40.89 -12.99 9.29
C LEU A 119 42.32 -13.53 9.44
N ARG A 120 43.28 -12.93 8.72
CA ARG A 120 44.72 -13.18 8.84
C ARG A 120 45.33 -12.82 10.20
N LYS A 121 44.80 -11.81 10.91
CA LYS A 121 45.27 -11.39 12.23
C LYS A 121 44.79 -12.35 13.33
N VAL A 122 43.55 -12.84 13.21
CA VAL A 122 42.97 -13.84 14.13
C VAL A 122 43.65 -15.20 13.99
N LEU A 123 44.00 -15.60 12.75
CA LEU A 123 44.70 -16.88 12.51
C LEU A 123 46.16 -16.87 12.97
N ARG A 124 46.79 -15.70 13.13
CA ARG A 124 48.17 -15.60 13.68
C ARG A 124 48.21 -15.66 15.21
N SER A 125 47.14 -15.34 15.91
CA SER A 125 47.08 -15.38 17.39
C SER A 125 46.72 -16.77 17.94
N LEU A 126 46.50 -17.76 17.08
CA LEU A 126 46.16 -19.15 17.43
C LEU A 126 47.32 -20.13 17.19
N ARG A 127 48.55 -19.62 17.06
CA ARG A 127 49.78 -20.42 17.04
C ARG A 127 50.57 -20.18 18.30
#